data_AF-A0A7Z0Q1Y5-F1
#
_entry.id   AF-A0A7Z0Q1Y5-F1
#
_cell.length_a   1.000
_cell.length_b   1.000
_cell.length_c   1.000
_cell.angle_alpha   90.00
_cell.angle_beta   90.00
_cell.angle_gamma   90.00
#
_symmetry.space_group_name_H-M   'P 1'
#
loop_
_entity.id
_entity.type
_entity.pdbx_description
1 polymer ?
#
loop_
_entity_poly.entity_id
_entity_poly.type
_entity_poly.pdbx_seq_one_letter_code
_entity_poly.pdbx_strand_id
1 'polypeptide(L)' 'MCRHLAFLGPESPLRDLLVAPPHSLFRQSWAPRRQRYGTVNADGFGVGWYAPGDPVPARYRRAGPVW' A
#
# COMPACT_ATOMS: atom_id res chain seq x y z
N MET A 1 6.47 12.84 1.40
CA MET A 1 5.38 12.69 0.40
C MET A 1 5.02 11.23 0.33
N CYS A 2 3.75 10.90 0.12
CA CYS A 2 3.25 9.53 0.21
C CYS A 2 2.54 9.11 -1.08
N ARG A 3 2.34 7.80 -1.23
CA ARG A 3 1.50 7.17 -2.24
C ARG A 3 0.45 6.33 -1.53
N HIS A 4 -0.77 6.33 -2.06
CA HIS A 4 -1.89 5.62 -1.46
C HIS A 4 -2.70 4.89 -2.53
N LEU A 5 -3.34 3.79 -2.13
CA LEU A 5 -4.28 3.02 -2.92
C LEU A 5 -5.46 2.69 -2.02
N ALA A 6 -6.68 2.76 -2.56
CA ALA A 6 -7.88 2.24 -1.93
C ALA A 6 -8.57 1.28 -2.90
N PHE A 7 -9.23 0.26 -2.36
CA PHE A 7 -9.93 -0.75 -3.14
C PHE A 7 -11.29 -1.02 -2.51
N LEU A 8 -12.32 -1.08 -3.34
CA LEU A 8 -13.68 -1.47 -2.99
C LEU A 8 -14.19 -2.39 -4.10
N GLY A 9 -14.52 -3.62 -3.76
CA GLY A 9 -14.88 -4.65 -4.72
C GLY A 9 -14.95 -6.03 -4.08
N PRO A 10 -14.95 -7.10 -4.88
CA PRO A 10 -14.88 -8.48 -4.40
C PRO A 10 -13.65 -8.71 -3.52
N GLU A 11 -13.73 -9.69 -2.61
CA GLU A 11 -12.59 -10.07 -1.79
C GLU A 11 -11.35 -10.34 -2.66
N SER A 12 -10.24 -9.69 -2.32
CA SER A 12 -9.03 -9.71 -3.11
C SER A 12 -7.80 -9.80 -2.20
N PRO A 13 -6.83 -10.68 -2.49
CA PRO A 13 -5.59 -10.72 -1.75
C PRO A 13 -4.85 -9.38 -1.81
N LEU A 14 -4.29 -8.94 -0.67
CA LEU A 14 -3.49 -7.71 -0.62
C LEU A 14 -2.34 -7.70 -1.64
N ARG A 15 -1.73 -8.86 -1.92
CA ARG A 15 -0.71 -9.03 -2.96
C ARG A 15 -1.16 -8.50 -4.32
N ASP A 16 -2.39 -8.79 -4.72
CA ASP A 16 -2.88 -8.51 -6.06
C ASP A 16 -3.16 -7.02 -6.27
N LEU A 17 -3.36 -6.28 -5.17
CA LEU A 17 -3.55 -4.84 -5.15
C LEU A 17 -2.22 -4.08 -4.92
N LEU A 18 -1.42 -4.56 -3.97
CA LEU A 18 -0.28 -3.81 -3.43
C LEU A 18 1.06 -4.18 -4.06
N VAL A 19 1.21 -5.39 -4.61
CA VAL A 19 2.51 -5.93 -5.03
C VAL A 19 2.52 -6.35 -6.50
N ALA A 20 1.57 -7.19 -6.91
CA ALA A 20 1.56 -7.84 -8.22
C ALA A 20 1.48 -6.86 -9.43
N PRO A 21 0.76 -5.73 -9.37
CA PRO A 21 0.72 -4.82 -10.51
C PRO A 21 2.10 -4.30 -10.91
N PRO A 22 2.43 -4.14 -12.19
CA PRO A 22 3.76 -3.72 -12.64
C PRO A 22 4.16 -2.32 -12.15
N HIS A 23 3.18 -1.50 -11.76
CA HIS A 23 3.35 -0.17 -11.17
C HIS A 23 2.66 -0.08 -9.80
N SER A 24 2.69 -1.18 -9.06
CA SER A 24 2.06 -1.35 -7.74
C SER A 24 2.51 -0.32 -6.71
N LEU A 25 1.78 -0.25 -5.59
CA LEU A 25 2.15 0.62 -4.48
C LEU A 25 3.52 0.22 -3.89
N PHE A 26 3.81 -1.09 -3.86
CA PHE A 26 5.14 -1.63 -3.57
C PHE A 26 6.20 -1.00 -4.47
N ARG A 27 6.08 -1.08 -5.80
CA ARG A 27 7.07 -0.49 -6.72
C ARG A 27 7.18 1.03 -6.60
N GLN A 28 6.06 1.71 -6.36
CA GLN A 28 6.03 3.16 -6.17
C GLN A 28 6.80 3.62 -4.93
N SER A 29 7.11 2.71 -3.99
CA SER A 29 7.89 3.07 -2.81
C SER A 29 9.34 3.43 -3.15
N TRP A 30 9.98 2.81 -4.15
CA TRP A 30 11.33 3.17 -4.60
C TRP A 30 11.40 3.75 -6.03
N ALA A 31 10.35 3.57 -6.84
CA ALA A 31 10.31 4.05 -8.23
C ALA A 31 8.96 4.71 -8.62
N PRO A 32 8.56 5.82 -7.98
CA PRO A 32 7.33 6.53 -8.32
C PRO A 32 7.46 7.30 -9.65
N ARG A 33 6.51 7.11 -10.58
CA ARG A 33 6.59 7.71 -11.94
C ARG A 33 6.03 9.13 -12.05
N ARG A 34 5.16 9.53 -11.12
CA ARG A 34 4.41 10.79 -11.17
C ARG A 34 4.50 11.60 -9.87
N GLN A 35 5.51 11.32 -9.06
CA GLN A 35 5.75 12.02 -7.80
C GLN A 35 6.69 13.19 -8.04
N ARG A 36 6.23 14.42 -7.75
CA ARG A 36 7.01 15.65 -7.96
C ARG A 36 7.99 15.94 -6.82
N TYR A 37 7.65 15.53 -5.60
CA TYR A 37 8.40 15.83 -4.39
C TYR A 37 8.72 14.54 -3.63
N GLY A 38 9.97 14.39 -3.18
CA GLY A 38 10.49 13.15 -2.58
C GLY A 38 10.85 12.10 -3.63
N THR A 39 12.08 11.61 -3.59
CA THR A 39 12.63 10.61 -4.56
C THR A 39 12.03 9.22 -4.33
N VAL A 40 11.78 8.87 -3.07
CA VAL A 40 11.27 7.58 -2.61
C VAL A 40 10.22 7.78 -1.51
N ASN A 41 9.49 6.71 -1.17
CA ASN A 41 8.57 6.62 -0.05
C ASN A 41 9.06 5.47 0.86
N ALA A 42 10.12 5.71 1.63
CA ALA A 42 10.83 4.69 2.42
C ALA A 42 10.61 4.80 3.93
N ASP A 43 9.95 5.87 4.39
CA ASP A 43 9.86 6.26 5.81
C ASP A 43 8.72 5.55 6.57
N GLY A 44 8.30 4.39 6.07
CA GLY A 44 7.21 3.60 6.64
C GLY A 44 6.10 3.29 5.64
N PHE A 45 5.28 2.31 6.02
CA PHE A 45 4.08 1.94 5.28
C PHE A 45 2.96 1.49 6.21
N GLY A 46 1.74 1.48 5.66
CA GLY A 46 0.57 0.96 6.35
C GLY A 46 -0.40 0.31 5.37
N VAL A 47 -1.06 -0.74 5.83
CA VAL A 47 -2.16 -1.41 5.13
C VAL A 47 -3.32 -1.55 6.11
N GLY A 48 -4.52 -1.21 5.66
CA GLY A 48 -5.76 -1.45 6.38
C GLY A 48 -6.74 -2.23 5.52
N TRP A 49 -7.51 -3.12 6.13
CA TRP A 49 -8.55 -3.90 5.46
C TRP A 49 -9.69 -4.21 6.42
N TYR A 50 -10.85 -4.51 5.87
CA TYR A 50 -12.00 -5.00 6.60
C TYR A 50 -12.03 -6.52 6.43
N ALA A 51 -11.91 -7.26 7.53
CA ALA A 51 -12.03 -8.71 7.53
C ALA A 51 -13.49 -9.12 7.74
N PRO A 52 -13.99 -10.19 7.10
CA PRO A 52 -15.34 -10.68 7.33
C PRO A 52 -15.58 -10.97 8.82
N GLY A 53 -16.64 -10.39 9.38
CA GLY A 53 -17.03 -10.57 10.78
C GLY A 53 -16.24 -9.75 11.80
N ASP A 54 -15.22 -8.98 11.40
CA ASP A 54 -14.54 -8.06 12.31
C ASP A 54 -15.31 -6.73 12.39
N PRO A 55 -15.71 -6.27 13.59
CA PRO A 55 -16.42 -5.01 13.75
C PRO A 55 -15.54 -3.77 13.45
N VAL A 56 -14.22 -3.91 13.37
CA VAL A 56 -13.28 -2.81 13.13
C VAL A 56 -12.25 -3.17 12.03
N PRO A 57 -11.67 -2.18 11.33
CA PRO A 57 -10.64 -2.47 10.34
C PRO A 57 -9.33 -2.92 11.00
N ALA A 58 -8.75 -3.99 10.45
CA ALA A 58 -7.40 -4.40 10.76
C ALA A 58 -6.39 -3.39 10.20
N ARG A 59 -5.26 -3.23 10.90
CA ARG A 59 -4.19 -2.29 10.53
C ARG A 59 -2.82 -2.92 10.75
N TYR A 60 -1.99 -2.91 9.71
CA TYR A 60 -0.59 -3.29 9.78
C TYR A 60 0.27 -2.07 9.42
N ARG A 61 1.20 -1.68 10.30
CA ARG A 61 2.07 -0.50 10.12
C ARG A 61 3.50 -0.82 10.53
N ARG A 62 4.47 -0.30 9.78
CA ARG A 62 5.90 -0.40 10.06
C ARG A 62 6.59 0.93 9.73
N ALA A 63 7.64 1.26 10.46
CA ALA A 63 8.45 2.46 10.24
C ALA A 63 9.56 2.28 9.19
N GLY A 64 9.84 1.03 8.78
CA GLY A 64 10.82 0.74 7.73
C GLY A 64 10.21 0.78 6.33
N PRO A 65 11.05 0.67 5.28
CA PRO A 65 10.57 0.56 3.91
C PRO A 65 9.67 -0.67 3.75
N VAL A 66 8.80 -0.62 2.74
CA VAL A 66 7.90 -1.74 2.42
C VAL A 66 8.62 -2.90 1.70
N TRP A 67 9.83 -2.65 1.20
CA TRP A 67 10.71 -3.64 0.56
C TRP A 67 11.75 -4.22 1.51
#